data_AF-A0A0V8QEP3-F1
#
_entry.id   AF-A0A0V8QEP3-F1
#
_cell.length_a   1.000
_cell.length_b   1.000
_cell.length_c   1.000
_cell.angle_alpha   90.00
_cell.angle_beta   90.00
_cell.angle_gamma   90.00
#
_symmetry.space_group_name_H-M   'P 1'
#
loop_
_entity.id
_entity.type
_entity.pdbx_description
1 polymer ?
#
loop_
_entity_poly.entity_id
_entity_poly.type
_entity_poly.pdbx_seq_one_letter_code
_entity_poly.pdbx_strand_id
1 'polypeptide(L)' 'MAKNEGTNNYSYMTRGIGGTTYKVKVVFNDSEGETLEDKILRIIRNETVTSDGTCGIIESPQMSRQSERSAS' A
#
# COMPACT_ATOMS: atom_id res chain seq x y z
N MET A 1 13.88 18.18 -28.60
CA MET A 1 13.54 17.75 -27.23
C MET A 1 12.56 18.75 -26.67
N ALA A 2 11.29 18.39 -26.55
CA ALA A 2 10.27 19.30 -26.02
C ALA A 2 10.50 19.43 -24.51
N LYS A 3 10.65 20.66 -24.03
CA LYS A 3 10.58 20.99 -22.60
C LYS A 3 9.10 20.93 -22.20
N ASN A 4 8.71 19.88 -21.48
CA ASN A 4 7.39 19.75 -20.89
C ASN A 4 7.38 20.41 -19.50
N GLU A 5 7.02 21.69 -19.49
CA GLU A 5 6.73 22.46 -18.29
C GLU A 5 5.47 21.88 -17.59
N GLY A 6 5.60 21.54 -16.31
CA GLY A 6 4.47 21.49 -15.37
C GLY A 6 3.68 20.18 -15.24
N THR A 7 4.22 19.01 -15.57
CA THR A 7 3.56 17.76 -15.18
C THR A 7 3.83 17.49 -13.71
N ASN A 8 2.80 17.64 -12.86
CA ASN A 8 2.87 17.23 -11.46
C ASN A 8 3.55 15.86 -11.36
N ASN A 9 4.58 15.75 -10.53
CA ASN A 9 5.35 14.53 -10.32
C ASN A 9 4.56 13.50 -9.49
N TYR A 10 3.23 13.52 -9.56
CA TYR A 10 2.38 12.62 -8.82
C TYR A 10 1.04 12.40 -9.54
N SER A 11 0.45 11.23 -9.28
CA SER A 11 -0.90 10.86 -9.70
C SER A 11 -1.70 10.38 -8.50
N TYR A 12 -3.03 10.40 -8.60
CA TYR A 12 -3.90 9.76 -7.60
C TYR A 12 -4.56 8.53 -8.21
N MET A 13 -4.62 7.45 -7.44
CA MET A 13 -5.38 6.24 -7.79
C MET A 13 -6.22 5.78 -6.60
N THR A 14 -7.27 5.02 -6.89
CA THR A 14 -8.11 4.41 -5.85
C THR A 14 -7.74 2.94 -5.70
N ARG A 15 -7.55 2.46 -4.47
CA ARG A 15 -7.24 1.06 -4.19
C ARG A 15 -8.17 0.50 -3.12
N GLY A 16 -8.90 -0.56 -3.47
CA GLY A 16 -9.64 -1.37 -2.51
C GLY A 16 -8.70 -2.34 -1.80
N ILE A 17 -8.72 -2.35 -0.47
CA ILE A 17 -8.06 -3.34 0.38
C ILE A 17 -9.07 -3.79 1.44
N GLY A 18 -9.49 -5.06 1.37
CA GLY A 18 -10.61 -5.56 2.17
C GLY A 18 -11.91 -4.77 1.86
N GLY A 19 -12.61 -4.33 2.91
CA GLY A 19 -13.82 -3.50 2.78
C GLY A 19 -13.57 -1.99 2.71
N THR A 20 -12.30 -1.54 2.70
CA THR A 20 -11.96 -0.12 2.72
C THR A 20 -11.40 0.32 1.36
N THR A 21 -11.80 1.51 0.92
CA THR A 21 -11.31 2.14 -0.30
C THR A 21 -10.36 3.29 0.05
N TYR A 22 -9.13 3.20 -0.44
CA TYR A 22 -8.09 4.20 -0.19
C TYR A 22 -7.88 5.08 -1.42
N LYS A 23 -7.72 6.38 -1.20
CA LYS A 23 -7.20 7.32 -2.20
C LYS A 23 -5.69 7.42 -2.04
N VAL A 24 -4.95 6.80 -2.96
CA VAL A 24 -3.50 6.66 -2.94
C VAL A 24 -2.87 7.78 -3.78
N LYS A 25 -1.91 8.50 -3.22
CA LYS A 25 -1.04 9.44 -3.95
C LYS A 25 0.23 8.71 -4.39
N VAL A 26 0.42 8.58 -5.69
CA VAL A 26 1.60 7.98 -6.31
C VAL A 26 2.54 9.12 -6.70
N VAL A 27 3.76 9.16 -6.18
CA VAL A 27 4.77 10.18 -6.51
C VAL A 27 5.81 9.55 -7.43
N PHE A 28 6.08 10.20 -8.55
CA PHE A 28 7.08 9.84 -9.53
C PHE A 28 8.36 10.66 -9.25
N ASN A 29 9.50 9.99 -9.24
CA ASN A 29 10.79 10.63 -9.14
C ASN A 29 11.72 9.97 -10.16
N ASP A 30 12.15 10.75 -11.15
CA ASP A 30 13.08 10.28 -12.20
C ASP A 30 14.55 10.51 -11.82
N SER A 31 14.82 11.15 -10.67
CA SER A 31 16.17 11.44 -10.16
C SER A 31 16.63 10.49 -9.06
N GLU A 32 15.81 9.52 -8.66
CA GLU A 32 16.18 8.46 -7.72
C GLU A 32 17.03 7.40 -8.43
N GLY A 33 17.96 6.77 -7.70
CA GLY A 33 18.84 5.73 -8.26
C GLY A 33 18.14 4.46 -8.74
N GLU A 34 16.85 4.29 -8.45
CA GLU A 34 16.00 3.22 -8.98
C GLU A 34 15.02 3.76 -10.03
N THR A 35 15.07 3.20 -11.23
CA THR A 35 14.13 3.50 -12.31
C THR A 35 12.77 2.81 -12.06
N LEU A 36 11.73 3.22 -12.81
CA LEU A 36 10.43 2.52 -12.78
C LEU A 36 10.56 1.04 -13.21
N GLU A 37 11.45 0.75 -14.15
CA GLU A 37 11.74 -0.61 -14.61
C GLU A 37 12.32 -1.46 -13.46
N ASP A 38 13.27 -0.91 -12.70
CA ASP A 38 13.84 -1.57 -11.52
C ASP A 38 12.76 -1.85 -10.47
N LYS A 39 11.85 -0.90 -10.25
CA LYS A 39 10.72 -1.04 -9.32
C LYS A 39 9.76 -2.15 -9.78
N ILE A 40 9.45 -2.27 -11.08
CA ILE A 40 8.61 -3.35 -11.63
C ILE A 40 9.31 -4.71 -11.48
N LEU A 41 10.59 -4.80 -11.82
CA LEU A 41 11.38 -6.03 -11.69
C LEU A 41 11.43 -6.51 -10.23
N ARG A 42 11.57 -5.58 -9.27
CA ARG A 42 11.53 -5.89 -7.84
C ARG A 42 10.16 -6.40 -7.40
N ILE A 43 9.06 -5.80 -7.86
CA ILE A 43 7.71 -6.27 -7.54
C ILE A 43 7.51 -7.69 -8.05
N ILE A 44 7.86 -7.99 -9.31
CA ILE A 44 7.71 -9.33 -9.89
C ILE A 44 8.51 -10.37 -9.09
N ARG A 45 9.76 -10.05 -8.74
CA ARG A 45 10.60 -10.93 -7.90
C ARG A 45 9.99 -11.14 -6.51
N ASN A 46 9.47 -10.08 -5.88
CA ASN A 46 8.90 -10.17 -4.54
C ASN A 46 7.49 -10.80 -4.51
N GLU A 47 6.69 -10.65 -5.56
CA GLU A 47 5.37 -11.26 -5.67
C GLU A 47 5.49 -12.80 -5.71
N THR A 48 6.49 -13.33 -6.41
CA THR A 48 6.81 -14.78 -6.35
C THR A 48 7.28 -15.24 -4.97
N VAL A 49 7.87 -14.34 -4.15
CA VAL A 49 8.30 -14.60 -2.77
C VAL A 49 7.14 -14.64 -1.78
N THR A 50 5.99 -14.04 -2.10
CA THR A 50 4.81 -14.08 -1.20
C THR A 50 3.97 -15.36 -1.30
N SER A 51 4.39 -16.34 -2.10
CA SER A 51 3.71 -17.64 -2.21
C SER A 51 3.94 -18.58 -1.01
N ASP A 52 4.86 -18.26 -0.10
CA ASP A 52 5.21 -19.05 1.07
C ASP A 52 5.48 -18.16 2.29
N GLY A 53 4.69 -18.35 3.36
CA GLY A 53 5.24 -18.18 4.72
C GLY A 53 4.60 -17.13 5.62
N THR A 54 3.39 -17.42 6.12
CA THR A 54 2.88 -16.99 7.44
C THR A 54 2.55 -15.50 7.62
N CYS A 55 1.50 -15.03 6.95
CA CYS A 55 0.67 -13.98 7.57
C CYS A 55 -0.01 -14.63 8.79
N GLY A 56 0.51 -14.37 9.99
CA GLY A 56 -0.09 -14.88 11.23
C GLY A 56 -1.57 -14.53 11.31
N ILE A 57 -2.39 -15.49 11.74
CA ILE A 57 -3.79 -15.23 12.10
C ILE A 57 -3.72 -14.24 13.26
N ILE A 58 -4.31 -13.05 13.11
CA ILE A 58 -4.46 -12.12 14.23
C ILE A 58 -5.35 -12.85 15.25
N GLU A 59 -4.77 -13.34 16.34
CA GLU A 59 -5.52 -13.97 17.41
C GLU A 59 -6.56 -13.02 17.99
N SER A 60 -7.55 -13.60 18.68
CA SER A 60 -8.69 -12.88 19.26
C SER A 60 -8.27 -11.55 19.92
N PRO A 61 -9.08 -10.48 19.80
CA PRO A 61 -8.71 -9.16 20.29
C PRO A 61 -8.13 -9.23 21.71
N GLN A 62 -6.87 -8.81 21.88
CA GLN A 62 -6.18 -8.72 23.18
C GLN A 62 -6.76 -7.61 24.09
N MET A 63 -7.96 -7.13 23.78
CA MET A 63 -8.70 -6.18 24.58
C MET A 63 -9.72 -6.94 25.42
N SER A 64 -9.33 -7.28 26.64
CA SER A 64 -10.25 -7.64 27.72
C SER A 64 -11.04 -6.43 28.23
N ARG A 65 -11.59 -5.60 27.33
CA ARG A 65 -12.54 -4.58 27.76
C ARG A 65 -13.93 -5.20 27.77
N GLN A 66 -14.31 -5.67 28.96
CA GLN A 66 -15.70 -5.97 29.29
C GLN A 66 -16.56 -4.77 28.86
N SER A 67 -17.58 -5.05 28.06
CA SER A 67 -18.59 -4.07 27.71
C SER A 67 -19.17 -3.51 29.00
N GLU A 68 -19.12 -2.19 29.19
CA GLU A 68 -19.91 -1.49 30.20
C GLU A 68 -21.38 -1.54 29.78
N ARG A 69 -21.95 -2.75 29.73
CA ARG A 69 -23.38 -2.93 29.77
C ARG A 69 -23.80 -2.78 31.22
N SER A 70 -24.27 -1.60 31.57
CA SER A 70 -25.36 -1.29 32.50
C SER A 70 -25.44 0.24 32.57
N ALA A 71 -26.59 0.88 32.37
CA ALA A 71 -27.76 0.71 33.21
C ALA A 71 -29.09 0.80 32.44
N SER A 72 -30.12 0.25 33.08
CA SER A 72 -31.54 0.29 32.72
C SER A 72 -32.11 1.69 32.56
#